data_AF-A0A829HFP2-F1
#
_entry.id   AF-A0A829HFP2-F1
#
_cell.length_a   1.000
_cell.length_b   1.000
_cell.length_c   1.000
_cell.angle_alpha   90.00
_cell.angle_beta   90.00
_cell.angle_gamma   90.00
#
_symmetry.space_group_name_H-M   'P 1'
#
loop_
_entity.id
_entity.type
_entity.pdbx_description
1 polymer ?
#
loop_
_entity_poly.entity_id
_entity_poly.type
_entity_poly.pdbx_seq_one_letter_code
_entity_poly.pdbx_strand_id
1 'polypeptide(L)'
;MLFKTLLSPIKSITSSLVDSNTSTSHVGGSILAPLSLSTITNTVTHTVSNITSGSASNPVSAVTGILGNVTGSASPLSTVTNIIGGVTGGTSGNPLGAVTGIIGGITGGTDGGPLGAVTGIIGGITGGTNGGPLGAVTGIIGGITGGAEGGPLGAVTGIIGGITGGAEGGPLGAVTGIIGGITGGAEGGPLGAVTGIIGGITGGDLGNNPVTGVIQGGIDVLQGLESLKTDIINTGIDTVASTIIGAVHQSEHPIGDLANLGTLTFETSRDTVNGTLEAISDLAGADIGGAAGSLTGVVGTLINNGSTASGLVQHIAGDLTDVGGIIGG
;
A
#
# COMPACT_ATOMS: atom_id res chain seq x y z
N MET A 1 -80.98 -84.87 7.36
CA MET A 1 -80.78 -83.88 8.45
C MET A 1 -79.42 -83.17 8.41
N LEU A 2 -78.40 -83.65 7.68
CA LEU A 2 -77.06 -83.04 7.65
C LEU A 2 -76.95 -81.65 7.00
N PHE A 3 -77.84 -81.26 6.08
CA PHE A 3 -77.75 -79.96 5.39
C PHE A 3 -78.16 -78.75 6.23
N LYS A 4 -79.11 -78.89 7.17
CA LYS A 4 -79.51 -77.78 8.07
C LYS A 4 -78.41 -77.39 9.05
N THR A 5 -77.58 -78.37 9.46
CA THR A 5 -76.48 -78.17 10.42
C THR A 5 -75.33 -77.36 9.84
N LEU A 6 -75.12 -77.40 8.52
CA LEU A 6 -74.09 -76.65 7.80
C LEU A 6 -74.47 -75.19 7.52
N LEU A 7 -75.75 -74.82 7.63
CA LEU A 7 -76.25 -73.49 7.26
C LEU A 7 -76.17 -72.45 8.39
N SER A 8 -76.26 -72.90 9.65
CA SER A 8 -76.16 -72.02 10.82
C SER A 8 -74.80 -71.32 10.97
N PRO A 9 -73.65 -72.02 10.82
CA PRO A 9 -72.34 -71.36 10.90
C PRO A 9 -72.16 -70.29 9.83
N ILE A 10 -72.61 -70.55 8.59
CA ILE A 10 -72.51 -69.62 7.47
C ILE A 10 -73.34 -68.36 7.74
N LYS A 11 -74.57 -68.50 8.24
CA LYS A 11 -75.45 -67.37 8.59
C LYS A 11 -74.84 -66.49 9.69
N SER A 12 -74.16 -67.11 10.67
CA SER A 12 -73.48 -66.39 11.75
C SER A 12 -72.26 -65.61 11.25
N ILE A 13 -71.45 -66.20 10.36
CA ILE A 13 -70.28 -65.55 9.77
C ILE A 13 -70.71 -64.33 8.94
N THR A 14 -71.80 -64.43 8.18
CA THR A 14 -72.35 -63.31 7.41
C THR A 14 -72.80 -62.16 8.31
N SER A 15 -73.46 -62.45 9.43
CA SER A 15 -73.90 -61.42 10.38
C SER A 15 -72.72 -60.67 10.99
N SER A 16 -71.66 -61.38 11.40
CA SER A 16 -70.47 -60.74 12.02
C SER A 16 -69.65 -59.90 11.05
N LEU A 17 -69.66 -60.19 9.74
CA LEU A 17 -68.97 -59.36 8.74
C LEU A 17 -69.68 -58.02 8.49
N VAL A 18 -71.02 -57.98 8.63
CA VAL A 18 -71.83 -56.76 8.44
C VAL A 18 -71.52 -55.71 9.51
N ASP A 19 -71.39 -56.16 10.75
CA ASP A 19 -71.25 -55.26 11.89
C ASP A 19 -69.84 -54.63 11.97
N SER A 20 -68.84 -55.20 11.30
CA SER A 20 -67.44 -54.78 11.43
C SER A 20 -66.98 -53.65 10.48
N ASN A 21 -67.78 -53.18 9.51
CA ASN A 21 -67.27 -52.28 8.44
C ASN A 21 -68.09 -51.01 8.18
N THR A 22 -68.63 -50.40 9.22
CA THR A 22 -69.19 -49.04 9.17
C THR A 22 -68.12 -47.94 9.37
N SER A 23 -66.83 -48.27 9.33
CA SER A 23 -65.73 -47.29 9.46
C SER A 23 -65.28 -46.76 8.10
N THR A 24 -65.52 -45.48 7.83
CA THR A 24 -64.98 -44.77 6.68
C THR A 24 -63.53 -44.35 6.96
N SER A 25 -62.60 -44.62 6.03
CA SER A 25 -61.22 -44.11 6.10
C SER A 25 -61.04 -42.99 5.08
N HIS A 26 -60.72 -41.79 5.56
CA HIS A 26 -60.58 -40.58 4.75
C HIS A 26 -59.09 -40.38 4.43
N VAL A 27 -58.70 -40.50 3.16
CA VAL A 27 -57.34 -40.12 2.72
C VAL A 27 -57.46 -39.20 1.51
N GLY A 28 -57.16 -37.90 1.73
CA GLY A 28 -56.80 -36.93 0.70
C GLY A 28 -57.79 -36.70 -0.45
N GLY A 29 -58.73 -35.77 -0.28
CA GLY A 29 -59.30 -34.94 -1.35
C GLY A 29 -60.14 -35.60 -2.47
N SER A 30 -60.20 -36.92 -2.56
CA SER A 30 -61.07 -37.64 -3.50
C SER A 30 -62.15 -38.40 -2.75
N ILE A 31 -63.41 -38.03 -2.96
CA ILE A 31 -64.56 -38.88 -2.65
C ILE A 31 -64.62 -39.99 -3.69
N LEU A 32 -63.75 -41.00 -3.57
CA LEU A 32 -64.17 -42.33 -3.99
C LEU A 32 -65.27 -42.71 -3.02
N ALA A 33 -66.52 -42.73 -3.49
CA ALA A 33 -67.61 -43.28 -2.70
C ALA A 33 -67.13 -44.63 -2.17
N PRO A 34 -67.08 -44.84 -0.84
CA PRO A 34 -66.69 -46.14 -0.32
C PRO A 34 -67.63 -47.14 -0.99
N LEU A 35 -67.07 -48.19 -1.64
CA LEU A 35 -67.91 -49.33 -1.99
C LEU A 35 -68.49 -49.80 -0.67
N SER A 36 -69.74 -49.42 -0.41
CA SER A 36 -70.34 -49.66 0.88
C SER A 36 -70.25 -51.15 1.16
N LEU A 37 -69.75 -51.54 2.34
CA LEU A 37 -69.80 -52.95 2.70
C LEU A 37 -71.26 -53.43 2.80
N SER A 38 -72.25 -52.53 2.87
CA SER A 38 -73.65 -52.91 2.67
C SER A 38 -73.92 -53.38 1.23
N THR A 39 -73.31 -52.76 0.22
CA THR A 39 -73.37 -53.21 -1.17
C THR A 39 -72.66 -54.55 -1.32
N ILE A 40 -71.44 -54.69 -0.76
CA ILE A 40 -70.68 -55.95 -0.83
C ILE A 40 -71.42 -57.07 -0.07
N THR A 41 -71.93 -56.81 1.14
CA THR A 41 -72.70 -57.78 1.92
C THR A 41 -73.99 -58.14 1.19
N ASN A 42 -74.72 -57.18 0.62
CA ASN A 42 -75.91 -57.48 -0.17
C ASN A 42 -75.54 -58.33 -1.38
N THR A 43 -74.49 -58.00 -2.12
CA THR A 43 -74.01 -58.80 -3.26
C THR A 43 -73.59 -60.20 -2.83
N VAL A 44 -72.84 -60.34 -1.73
CA VAL A 44 -72.42 -61.65 -1.18
C VAL A 44 -73.64 -62.45 -0.72
N THR A 45 -74.57 -61.84 -0.02
CA THR A 45 -75.80 -62.49 0.45
C THR A 45 -76.68 -62.92 -0.72
N HIS A 46 -76.85 -62.09 -1.74
CA HIS A 46 -77.60 -62.42 -2.95
C HIS A 46 -76.88 -63.50 -3.78
N THR A 47 -75.55 -63.46 -3.83
CA THR A 47 -74.73 -64.47 -4.54
C THR A 47 -74.82 -65.82 -3.83
N VAL A 48 -74.66 -65.86 -2.51
CA VAL A 48 -74.81 -67.07 -1.69
C VAL A 48 -76.24 -67.58 -1.74
N SER A 49 -77.24 -66.69 -1.73
CA SER A 49 -78.65 -67.06 -1.89
C SER A 49 -78.90 -67.69 -3.26
N ASN A 50 -78.40 -67.11 -4.35
CA ASN A 50 -78.52 -67.66 -5.71
C ASN A 50 -77.80 -69.00 -5.85
N ILE A 51 -76.61 -69.17 -5.26
CA ILE A 51 -75.89 -70.45 -5.24
C ILE A 51 -76.69 -71.51 -4.47
N THR A 52 -77.18 -71.17 -3.28
CA THR A 52 -77.81 -72.12 -2.36
C THR A 52 -79.22 -72.52 -2.82
N SER A 53 -80.00 -71.57 -3.35
CA SER A 53 -81.36 -71.83 -3.84
C SER A 53 -81.39 -72.38 -5.26
N GLY A 54 -80.50 -71.92 -6.15
CA GLY A 54 -80.45 -72.39 -7.53
C GLY A 54 -79.78 -73.76 -7.67
N SER A 55 -78.73 -74.09 -6.90
CA SER A 55 -78.07 -75.40 -7.01
C SER A 55 -78.97 -76.58 -6.59
N ALA A 56 -79.99 -76.33 -5.76
CA ALA A 56 -80.95 -77.35 -5.32
C ALA A 56 -82.11 -77.61 -6.31
N SER A 57 -82.28 -76.79 -7.36
CA SER A 57 -83.41 -76.95 -8.31
C SER A 57 -83.04 -76.68 -9.78
N ASN A 58 -82.08 -75.80 -10.06
CA ASN A 58 -81.50 -75.57 -11.39
C ASN A 58 -80.12 -74.88 -11.27
N PRO A 59 -78.99 -75.63 -11.25
CA PRO A 59 -77.65 -75.06 -11.05
C PRO A 59 -77.23 -74.09 -12.17
N VAL A 60 -77.81 -74.19 -13.37
CA VAL A 60 -77.52 -73.30 -14.49
C VAL A 60 -78.02 -71.88 -14.21
N SER A 61 -79.19 -71.70 -13.60
CA SER A 61 -79.72 -70.37 -13.30
C SER A 61 -78.90 -69.65 -12.21
N ALA A 62 -78.35 -70.38 -11.25
CA ALA A 62 -77.44 -69.84 -10.24
C ALA A 62 -76.17 -69.28 -10.88
N VAL A 63 -75.55 -70.07 -11.77
CA VAL A 63 -74.36 -69.65 -12.52
C VAL A 63 -74.66 -68.42 -13.37
N THR A 64 -75.79 -68.39 -14.07
CA THR A 64 -76.23 -67.25 -14.87
C THR A 64 -76.43 -65.99 -14.03
N GLY A 65 -76.99 -66.11 -12.82
CA GLY A 65 -77.18 -64.97 -11.90
C GLY A 65 -75.86 -64.40 -11.37
N ILE A 66 -74.91 -65.27 -11.00
CA ILE A 66 -73.56 -64.85 -10.57
C ILE A 66 -72.84 -64.16 -11.72
N LEU A 67 -72.91 -64.76 -12.92
CA LEU A 67 -72.31 -64.20 -14.10
C LEU A 67 -72.91 -62.82 -14.41
N GLY A 68 -74.24 -62.68 -14.36
CA GLY A 68 -74.92 -61.40 -14.56
C GLY A 68 -74.54 -60.31 -13.55
N ASN A 69 -74.23 -60.66 -12.30
CA ASN A 69 -73.73 -59.70 -11.32
C ASN A 69 -72.31 -59.19 -11.65
N VAL A 70 -71.50 -60.00 -12.36
CA VAL A 70 -70.13 -59.65 -12.76
C VAL A 70 -70.07 -59.05 -14.16
N THR A 71 -70.99 -59.41 -15.06
CA THR A 71 -70.96 -59.00 -16.48
C THR A 71 -72.08 -58.05 -16.87
N GLY A 72 -73.06 -57.82 -16.00
CA GLY A 72 -74.19 -56.91 -16.25
C GLY A 72 -73.78 -55.44 -16.33
N SER A 73 -74.66 -54.60 -16.89
CA SER A 73 -74.37 -53.18 -17.12
C SER A 73 -74.15 -52.35 -15.84
N ALA A 74 -74.58 -52.84 -14.67
CA ALA A 74 -74.35 -52.23 -13.35
C ALA A 74 -73.32 -53.01 -12.51
N SER A 75 -72.56 -53.92 -13.14
CA SER A 75 -71.53 -54.70 -12.46
C SER A 75 -70.32 -53.84 -12.07
N PRO A 76 -69.49 -54.31 -11.13
CA PRO A 76 -68.17 -53.70 -10.88
C PRO A 76 -67.30 -53.65 -12.15
N LEU A 77 -67.41 -54.65 -13.02
CA LEU A 77 -66.65 -54.73 -14.27
C LEU A 77 -67.07 -53.63 -15.25
N SER A 78 -68.37 -53.36 -15.39
CA SER A 78 -68.85 -52.26 -16.24
C SER A 78 -68.41 -50.90 -15.70
N THR A 79 -68.38 -50.73 -14.37
CA THR A 79 -67.89 -49.50 -13.72
C THR A 79 -66.41 -49.26 -14.02
N VAL A 80 -65.56 -50.29 -13.84
CA VAL A 80 -64.13 -50.21 -14.20
C VAL A 80 -63.95 -49.95 -15.69
N THR A 81 -64.74 -50.62 -16.54
CA THR A 81 -64.69 -50.44 -18.00
C THR A 81 -65.06 -49.00 -18.40
N ASN A 82 -66.04 -48.39 -17.74
CA ASN A 82 -66.44 -47.00 -17.98
C ASN A 82 -65.39 -46.00 -17.49
N ILE A 83 -64.74 -46.26 -16.34
CA ILE A 83 -63.64 -45.41 -15.84
C ILE A 83 -62.46 -45.48 -16.79
N ILE A 84 -62.05 -46.68 -17.17
CA ILE A 84 -60.97 -46.88 -18.15
C ILE A 84 -61.34 -46.21 -19.46
N GLY A 85 -62.55 -46.47 -19.98
CA GLY A 85 -63.07 -45.84 -21.20
C GLY A 85 -63.10 -44.31 -21.13
N GLY A 86 -63.45 -43.71 -19.99
CA GLY A 86 -63.42 -42.26 -19.80
C GLY A 86 -62.01 -41.67 -19.73
N VAL A 87 -61.03 -42.43 -19.22
CA VAL A 87 -59.63 -42.00 -19.11
C VAL A 87 -58.84 -42.27 -20.40
N THR A 88 -59.15 -43.34 -21.13
CA THR A 88 -58.37 -43.80 -22.31
C THR A 88 -59.12 -43.71 -23.64
N GLY A 89 -60.45 -43.65 -23.64
CA GLY A 89 -61.31 -43.77 -24.81
C GLY A 89 -62.03 -42.47 -25.17
N GLY A 90 -61.54 -41.78 -26.20
CA GLY A 90 -62.29 -40.68 -26.83
C GLY A 90 -61.35 -39.67 -27.46
N THR A 91 -61.58 -39.33 -28.72
CA THR A 91 -60.77 -38.36 -29.46
C THR A 91 -61.03 -36.90 -29.04
N SER A 92 -61.94 -36.66 -28.09
CA SER A 92 -62.34 -35.31 -27.65
C SER A 92 -62.49 -35.26 -26.13
N GLY A 93 -61.48 -34.72 -25.44
CA GLY A 93 -61.61 -34.27 -24.04
C GLY A 93 -61.35 -35.31 -22.94
N ASN A 94 -60.74 -36.47 -23.23
CA ASN A 94 -60.30 -37.36 -22.15
C ASN A 94 -59.07 -36.76 -21.41
N PRO A 95 -58.93 -36.97 -20.09
CA PRO A 95 -57.85 -36.37 -19.29
C PRO A 95 -56.44 -36.71 -19.79
N LEU A 96 -56.21 -37.93 -20.28
CA LEU A 96 -54.89 -38.37 -20.75
C LEU A 96 -54.50 -37.70 -22.07
N GLY A 97 -55.46 -37.49 -22.96
CA GLY A 97 -55.29 -36.74 -24.21
C GLY A 97 -54.98 -35.27 -23.95
N ALA A 98 -55.63 -34.65 -22.96
CA ALA A 98 -55.34 -33.27 -22.56
C ALA A 98 -53.90 -33.13 -22.01
N VAL A 99 -53.48 -34.02 -21.11
CA VAL A 99 -52.10 -34.04 -20.58
C VAL A 99 -51.09 -34.28 -21.71
N THR A 100 -51.37 -35.22 -22.61
CA THR A 100 -50.51 -35.50 -23.76
C THR A 100 -50.40 -34.29 -24.70
N GLY A 101 -51.49 -33.55 -24.92
CA GLY A 101 -51.50 -32.32 -25.71
C GLY A 101 -50.70 -31.19 -25.06
N ILE A 102 -50.81 -31.00 -23.74
CA ILE A 102 -50.00 -30.02 -22.99
C ILE A 102 -48.52 -30.38 -23.07
N ILE A 103 -48.17 -31.65 -22.82
CA ILE A 103 -46.79 -32.14 -22.93
C ILE A 103 -46.29 -31.90 -24.36
N GLY A 104 -47.04 -32.34 -25.37
CA GLY A 104 -46.70 -32.16 -26.78
C GLY A 104 -46.59 -30.70 -27.21
N GLY A 105 -47.33 -29.77 -26.59
CA GLY A 105 -47.18 -28.34 -26.82
C GLY A 105 -45.93 -27.75 -26.16
N ILE A 106 -45.60 -28.17 -24.94
CA ILE A 106 -44.41 -27.72 -24.20
C ILE A 106 -43.13 -28.25 -24.84
N THR A 107 -43.13 -29.55 -25.18
CA THR A 107 -42.01 -30.23 -25.82
C THR A 107 -42.00 -30.06 -27.33
N GLY A 108 -42.98 -29.33 -27.88
CA GLY A 108 -43.28 -29.06 -29.28
C GLY A 108 -42.22 -29.54 -30.24
N GLY A 109 -42.62 -30.52 -31.09
CA GLY A 109 -41.80 -31.18 -32.11
C GLY A 109 -41.15 -30.21 -33.11
N THR A 110 -41.15 -30.54 -34.40
CA THR A 110 -40.27 -29.87 -35.39
C THR A 110 -40.46 -28.35 -35.54
N ASP A 111 -41.57 -27.79 -35.04
CA ASP A 111 -41.90 -26.35 -35.14
C ASP A 111 -41.69 -25.56 -33.82
N GLY A 112 -41.06 -26.18 -32.81
CA GLY A 112 -40.53 -25.48 -31.63
C GLY A 112 -41.57 -25.07 -30.58
N GLY A 113 -41.78 -25.94 -29.58
CA GLY A 113 -42.47 -25.56 -28.34
C GLY A 113 -41.64 -24.57 -27.50
N PRO A 114 -42.20 -24.03 -26.40
CA PRO A 114 -41.49 -23.12 -25.49
C PRO A 114 -40.11 -23.64 -25.04
N LEU A 115 -39.97 -24.95 -24.85
CA LEU A 115 -38.69 -25.57 -24.49
C LEU A 115 -37.66 -25.50 -25.64
N GLY A 116 -38.12 -25.66 -26.89
CA GLY A 116 -37.28 -25.50 -28.07
C GLY A 116 -36.78 -24.06 -28.24
N ALA A 117 -37.65 -23.07 -27.98
CA ALA A 117 -37.28 -21.66 -28.01
C ALA A 117 -36.21 -21.31 -26.95
N VAL A 118 -36.40 -21.76 -25.71
CA VAL A 118 -35.41 -21.58 -24.62
C VAL A 118 -34.09 -22.27 -24.97
N THR A 119 -34.14 -23.50 -25.49
CA THR A 119 -32.95 -24.24 -25.92
C THR A 119 -32.21 -23.51 -27.04
N GLY A 120 -32.94 -22.93 -28.01
CA GLY A 120 -32.36 -22.12 -29.09
C GLY A 120 -31.69 -20.83 -28.59
N ILE A 121 -32.32 -20.12 -27.65
CA ILE A 121 -31.74 -18.92 -27.01
C ILE A 121 -30.46 -19.30 -26.25
N ILE A 122 -30.51 -20.36 -25.44
CA ILE A 122 -29.33 -20.83 -24.69
C ILE A 122 -28.22 -21.21 -25.67
N GLY A 123 -28.51 -22.03 -26.70
CA GLY A 123 -27.52 -22.43 -27.70
C GLY A 123 -26.96 -21.25 -28.51
N GLY A 124 -27.77 -20.23 -28.76
CA GLY A 124 -27.31 -18.97 -29.38
C GLY A 124 -26.36 -18.17 -28.48
N ILE A 125 -26.65 -18.09 -27.18
CA ILE A 125 -25.83 -17.36 -26.20
C ILE A 125 -24.52 -18.09 -25.90
N THR A 126 -24.60 -19.39 -25.63
CA THR A 126 -23.45 -20.24 -25.28
C THR A 126 -22.60 -20.60 -26.49
N GLY A 127 -23.15 -20.45 -27.69
CA GLY A 127 -22.45 -20.64 -28.95
C GLY A 127 -22.53 -22.08 -29.44
N GLY A 128 -23.26 -22.26 -30.55
CA GLY A 128 -23.04 -23.38 -31.46
C GLY A 128 -21.66 -23.28 -32.15
N THR A 129 -21.48 -23.97 -33.27
CA THR A 129 -20.19 -24.13 -33.97
C THR A 129 -19.48 -22.85 -34.41
N ASN A 130 -20.17 -21.70 -34.40
CA ASN A 130 -19.64 -20.41 -34.85
C ASN A 130 -19.40 -19.40 -33.70
N GLY A 131 -19.58 -19.82 -32.44
CA GLY A 131 -19.41 -18.96 -31.26
C GLY A 131 -20.59 -18.03 -31.01
N GLY A 132 -21.09 -18.04 -29.78
CA GLY A 132 -22.13 -17.11 -29.32
C GLY A 132 -21.50 -15.85 -28.70
N PRO A 133 -22.31 -14.85 -28.30
CA PRO A 133 -21.84 -13.66 -27.60
C PRO A 133 -20.93 -13.97 -26.40
N LEU A 134 -21.21 -15.06 -25.68
CA LEU A 134 -20.39 -15.46 -24.53
C LEU A 134 -18.98 -15.92 -24.96
N GLY A 135 -18.88 -16.64 -26.09
CA GLY A 135 -17.60 -17.03 -26.67
C GLY A 135 -16.77 -15.82 -27.15
N ALA A 136 -17.43 -14.81 -27.71
CA ALA A 136 -16.77 -13.55 -28.09
C ALA A 136 -16.22 -12.80 -26.87
N VAL A 137 -16.99 -12.70 -25.79
CA VAL A 137 -16.55 -12.08 -24.52
C VAL A 137 -15.38 -12.86 -23.91
N THR A 138 -15.47 -14.20 -23.87
CA THR A 138 -14.36 -15.05 -23.41
C THR A 138 -13.10 -14.86 -24.26
N GLY A 139 -13.24 -14.73 -25.58
CA GLY A 139 -12.12 -14.45 -26.48
C GLY A 139 -11.46 -13.10 -26.23
N ILE A 140 -12.26 -12.04 -26.03
CA ILE A 140 -11.75 -10.70 -25.68
C ILE A 140 -11.01 -10.74 -24.35
N ILE A 141 -11.61 -11.34 -23.32
CA ILE A 141 -10.99 -11.47 -21.99
C ILE A 141 -9.67 -12.25 -22.11
N GLY A 142 -9.69 -13.41 -22.75
CA GLY A 142 -8.48 -14.23 -22.96
C GLY A 142 -7.39 -13.50 -23.75
N GLY A 143 -7.77 -12.69 -24.74
CA GLY A 143 -6.84 -11.83 -25.47
C GLY A 143 -6.23 -10.72 -24.59
N ILE A 144 -7.02 -10.09 -23.73
CA ILE A 144 -6.56 -9.02 -22.83
C ILE A 144 -5.66 -9.57 -21.71
N THR A 145 -6.11 -10.63 -21.03
CA THR A 145 -5.40 -11.25 -19.90
C THR A 145 -4.21 -12.07 -20.35
N GLY A 146 -4.15 -12.41 -21.63
CA GLY A 146 -3.13 -13.27 -22.19
C GLY A 146 -3.45 -14.73 -22.00
N GLY A 147 -3.74 -15.41 -23.11
CA GLY A 147 -3.53 -16.86 -23.20
C GLY A 147 -2.04 -17.20 -23.16
N ALA A 148 -1.65 -18.33 -23.76
CA ALA A 148 -0.28 -18.84 -23.72
C ALA A 148 0.80 -17.88 -24.28
N GLU A 149 0.44 -16.93 -25.14
CA GLU A 149 1.37 -15.99 -25.78
C GLU A 149 1.45 -14.61 -25.09
N GLY A 150 0.71 -14.41 -24.00
CA GLY A 150 0.69 -13.15 -23.26
C GLY A 150 -0.16 -12.06 -23.94
N GLY A 151 -1.00 -11.41 -23.14
CA GLY A 151 -1.90 -10.33 -23.59
C GLY A 151 -1.32 -8.96 -23.26
N PRO A 152 -1.98 -7.87 -23.69
CA PRO A 152 -1.59 -6.51 -23.36
C PRO A 152 -1.36 -6.29 -21.85
N LEU A 153 -2.14 -6.95 -21.00
CA LEU A 153 -1.99 -6.84 -19.54
C LEU A 153 -0.68 -7.49 -19.04
N GLY A 154 -0.26 -8.59 -19.66
CA GLY A 154 1.02 -9.24 -19.39
C GLY A 154 2.20 -8.34 -19.81
N ALA A 155 2.09 -7.69 -20.98
CA ALA A 155 3.10 -6.74 -21.45
C ALA A 155 3.25 -5.53 -20.50
N VAL A 156 2.12 -4.94 -20.08
CA VAL A 156 2.13 -3.83 -19.10
C VAL A 156 2.73 -4.26 -17.77
N THR A 157 2.38 -5.45 -17.28
CA THR A 157 2.94 -5.99 -16.03
C THR A 157 4.45 -6.21 -16.16
N GLY A 158 4.92 -6.70 -17.31
CA GLY A 158 6.35 -6.87 -17.61
C GLY A 158 7.11 -5.55 -17.65
N ILE A 159 6.55 -4.52 -18.28
CA ILE A 159 7.15 -3.17 -18.30
C ILE A 159 7.24 -2.60 -16.89
N ILE A 160 6.16 -2.69 -16.11
CA ILE A 160 6.14 -2.21 -14.72
C ILE A 160 7.19 -2.96 -13.90
N GLY A 161 7.21 -4.30 -13.94
CA GLY A 161 8.18 -5.11 -13.23
C GLY A 161 9.64 -4.83 -13.63
N GLY A 162 9.88 -4.55 -14.92
CA GLY A 162 11.18 -4.11 -15.42
C GLY A 162 11.60 -2.74 -14.88
N ILE A 163 10.67 -1.77 -14.82
CA ILE A 163 10.95 -0.41 -14.33
C ILE A 163 11.15 -0.38 -12.81
N THR A 164 10.25 -1.01 -12.06
CA THR A 164 10.29 -1.03 -10.59
C THR A 164 11.36 -1.96 -10.05
N GLY A 165 11.88 -2.86 -10.88
CA GLY A 165 12.85 -3.85 -10.49
C GLY A 165 12.21 -5.04 -9.82
N GLY A 166 12.27 -6.19 -10.49
CA GLY A 166 12.22 -7.48 -9.81
C GLY A 166 13.46 -7.71 -8.95
N ALA A 167 13.80 -8.97 -8.69
CA ALA A 167 14.90 -9.36 -7.79
C ALA A 167 16.29 -8.79 -8.18
N GLU A 168 16.51 -8.41 -9.44
CA GLU A 168 17.79 -7.88 -9.94
C GLU A 168 17.86 -6.34 -9.97
N GLY A 169 16.79 -5.65 -9.56
CA GLY A 169 16.73 -4.18 -9.56
C GLY A 169 16.44 -3.59 -10.93
N GLY A 170 15.54 -2.61 -10.97
CA GLY A 170 15.14 -1.91 -12.18
C GLY A 170 15.80 -0.54 -12.28
N PRO A 171 15.60 0.21 -13.37
CA PRO A 171 16.05 1.58 -13.52
C PRO A 171 15.73 2.46 -12.31
N LEU A 172 14.56 2.27 -11.68
CA LEU A 172 14.17 3.03 -10.49
C LEU A 172 15.02 2.68 -9.25
N GLY A 173 15.40 1.40 -9.11
CA GLY A 173 16.33 0.95 -8.09
C GLY A 173 17.73 1.52 -8.30
N ALA A 174 18.21 1.54 -9.55
CA ALA A 174 19.50 2.15 -9.89
C ALA A 174 19.53 3.66 -9.58
N VAL A 175 18.48 4.41 -9.95
CA VAL A 175 18.35 5.84 -9.62
C VAL A 175 18.33 6.05 -8.10
N THR A 176 17.57 5.23 -7.37
CA THR A 176 17.53 5.30 -5.90
C THR A 176 18.90 5.04 -5.29
N GLY A 177 19.66 4.07 -5.82
CA GLY A 177 21.03 3.78 -5.41
C GLY A 177 21.99 4.93 -5.66
N ILE A 178 21.92 5.57 -6.84
CA ILE A 178 22.73 6.75 -7.17
C ILE A 178 22.42 7.90 -6.20
N ILE A 179 21.13 8.19 -5.99
CA ILE A 179 20.70 9.26 -5.07
C ILE A 179 21.19 8.94 -3.65
N GLY A 180 21.01 7.71 -3.17
CA GLY A 180 21.47 7.28 -1.85
C GLY A 180 22.99 7.38 -1.69
N GLY A 181 23.76 7.08 -2.74
CA GLY A 181 25.21 7.24 -2.76
C GLY A 181 25.65 8.72 -2.72
N ILE A 182 24.94 9.60 -3.44
CA ILE A 182 25.26 11.04 -3.46
C ILE A 182 24.90 11.72 -2.14
N THR A 183 23.70 11.45 -1.61
CA THR A 183 23.20 12.07 -0.38
C THR A 183 23.75 11.43 0.89
N GLY A 184 24.27 10.20 0.78
CA GLY A 184 25.31 9.74 1.69
C GLY A 184 24.96 8.71 2.73
N GLY A 185 23.78 8.08 2.69
CA GLY A 185 23.45 6.96 3.59
C GLY A 185 23.92 7.15 5.05
N ALA A 186 24.39 6.08 5.69
CA ALA A 186 24.93 6.14 7.06
C ALA A 186 26.42 6.52 7.15
N GLU A 187 27.17 6.40 6.04
CA GLU A 187 28.64 6.57 6.02
C GLU A 187 29.11 7.93 5.48
N GLY A 188 28.18 8.79 5.05
CA GLY A 188 28.47 10.10 4.46
C GLY A 188 28.81 9.99 2.97
N GLY A 189 28.08 10.74 2.15
CA GLY A 189 28.27 10.78 0.69
C GLY A 189 29.08 11.99 0.27
N PRO A 190 29.35 12.15 -1.03
CA PRO A 190 29.99 13.34 -1.58
C PRO A 190 29.33 14.64 -1.11
N LEU A 191 27.99 14.65 -1.00
CA LEU A 191 27.26 15.81 -0.51
C LEU A 191 27.58 16.08 0.97
N GLY A 192 27.65 15.04 1.80
CA GLY A 192 28.05 15.12 3.22
C GLY A 192 29.49 15.63 3.41
N ALA A 193 30.41 15.22 2.54
CA ALA A 193 31.78 15.72 2.53
C ALA A 193 31.82 17.22 2.18
N VAL A 194 31.06 17.65 1.17
CA VAL A 194 30.96 19.06 0.76
C VAL A 194 30.34 19.91 1.88
N THR A 195 29.25 19.48 2.50
CA THR A 195 28.69 20.20 3.67
C THR A 195 29.65 20.22 4.85
N GLY A 196 30.43 19.16 5.06
CA GLY A 196 31.48 19.14 6.08
C GLY A 196 32.57 20.18 5.83
N ILE A 197 33.06 20.30 4.59
CA ILE A 197 34.07 21.31 4.18
C ILE A 197 33.51 22.73 4.35
N ILE A 198 32.30 22.98 3.83
CA ILE A 198 31.65 24.29 3.95
C ILE A 198 31.43 24.65 5.41
N GLY A 199 30.94 23.69 6.22
CA GLY A 199 30.80 23.84 7.66
C GLY A 199 32.12 24.24 8.31
N GLY A 200 33.20 23.50 8.05
CA GLY A 200 34.54 23.82 8.56
C GLY A 200 35.03 25.22 8.23
N ILE A 201 34.77 25.72 7.02
CA ILE A 201 35.21 27.05 6.57
C ILE A 201 34.33 28.16 7.15
N THR A 202 33.01 27.98 7.17
CA THR A 202 32.03 29.04 7.54
C THR A 202 31.72 29.14 9.03
N GLY A 203 32.17 28.19 9.87
CA GLY A 203 31.92 28.26 11.32
C GLY A 203 31.92 26.94 12.09
N GLY A 204 32.54 25.89 11.54
CA GLY A 204 32.83 24.64 12.26
C GLY A 204 33.85 24.87 13.36
N ASP A 205 34.30 23.79 14.02
CA ASP A 205 35.24 23.83 15.14
C ASP A 205 36.33 24.90 14.96
N LEU A 206 36.20 26.00 15.70
CA LEU A 206 37.00 27.21 15.52
C LEU A 206 38.50 26.92 15.70
N GLY A 207 38.85 25.84 16.42
CA GLY A 207 40.24 25.43 16.64
C GLY A 207 40.95 24.95 15.36
N ASN A 208 40.20 24.50 14.35
CA ASN A 208 40.75 23.92 13.11
C ASN A 208 40.35 24.72 11.87
N ASN A 209 39.70 25.88 12.03
CA ASN A 209 39.34 26.73 10.91
C ASN A 209 40.60 27.46 10.39
N PRO A 210 40.99 27.28 9.13
CA PRO A 210 42.17 27.97 8.59
C PRO A 210 42.04 29.50 8.63
N VAL A 211 40.81 30.03 8.61
CA VAL A 211 40.53 31.47 8.71
C VAL A 211 40.74 31.99 10.14
N THR A 212 40.36 31.23 11.17
CA THR A 212 40.54 31.66 12.57
C THR A 212 42.01 31.72 12.96
N GLY A 213 42.85 30.81 12.44
CA GLY A 213 44.29 30.83 12.67
C GLY A 213 44.96 32.10 12.16
N VAL A 214 44.59 32.58 10.97
CA VAL A 214 45.13 33.84 10.43
C VAL A 214 44.59 35.05 11.20
N ILE A 215 43.30 35.05 11.57
CA ILE A 215 42.72 36.10 12.41
C ILE A 215 43.45 36.19 13.75
N GLN A 216 43.75 35.05 14.39
CA GLN A 216 44.49 35.02 15.65
C GLN A 216 45.91 35.57 15.49
N GLY A 217 46.63 35.19 14.43
CA GLY A 217 47.95 35.75 14.14
C GLY A 217 47.93 37.26 13.94
N GLY A 218 46.89 37.80 13.28
CA GLY A 218 46.68 39.24 13.17
C GLY A 218 46.43 39.93 14.51
N ILE A 219 45.63 39.31 15.39
CA ILE A 219 45.38 39.79 16.75
C ILE A 219 46.68 39.80 17.57
N ASP A 220 47.50 38.76 17.46
CA ASP A 220 48.76 38.64 18.20
C ASP A 220 49.74 39.77 17.80
N VAL A 221 49.81 40.11 16.50
CA VAL A 221 50.62 41.24 16.01
C VAL A 221 50.08 42.57 16.54
N LEU A 222 48.77 42.77 16.56
CA LEU A 222 48.15 43.99 17.08
C LEU A 222 48.40 44.17 18.59
N GLN A 223 48.35 43.07 19.36
CA GLN A 223 48.72 43.07 20.78
C GLN A 223 50.21 43.37 20.98
N GLY A 224 51.07 42.81 20.11
CA GLY A 224 52.50 43.13 20.09
C GLY A 224 52.76 44.62 19.85
N LEU A 225 52.03 45.24 18.93
CA LEU A 225 52.10 46.67 18.67
C LEU A 225 51.63 47.50 19.88
N GLU A 226 50.57 47.07 20.56
CA GLU A 226 50.06 47.75 21.76
C GLU A 226 51.04 47.68 22.94
N SER A 227 51.71 46.53 23.12
CA SER A 227 52.80 46.39 24.08
C SER A 227 53.97 47.31 23.74
N LEU A 228 54.42 47.29 22.47
CA LEU A 228 55.54 48.11 22.02
C LEU A 228 55.27 49.61 22.20
N LYS A 229 54.05 50.06 21.90
CA LYS A 229 53.61 51.44 22.14
C LYS A 229 53.77 51.81 23.62
N THR A 230 53.34 50.92 24.52
CA THR A 230 53.41 51.13 25.97
C THR A 230 54.86 51.20 26.45
N ASP A 231 55.71 50.30 25.97
CA ASP A 231 57.14 50.26 26.31
C ASP A 231 57.88 51.51 25.87
N ILE A 232 57.60 52.01 24.66
CA ILE A 232 58.20 53.25 24.14
C ILE A 232 57.74 54.46 24.96
N ILE A 233 56.44 54.55 25.29
CA ILE A 233 55.92 55.65 26.11
C ILE A 233 56.58 55.64 27.49
N ASN A 234 56.64 54.48 28.16
CA ASN A 234 57.25 54.36 29.48
C ASN A 234 58.75 54.69 29.43
N THR A 235 59.48 54.16 28.44
CA THR A 235 60.91 54.45 28.24
C THR A 235 61.15 55.94 27.97
N GLY A 236 60.32 56.56 27.13
CA GLY A 236 60.39 58.00 26.85
C GLY A 236 60.12 58.85 28.09
N ILE A 237 59.10 58.49 28.88
CA ILE A 237 58.77 59.17 30.14
C ILE A 237 59.91 58.99 31.17
N ASP A 238 60.40 57.77 31.37
CA ASP A 238 61.47 57.48 32.33
C ASP A 238 62.76 58.18 31.93
N THR A 239 63.07 58.20 30.63
CA THR A 239 64.21 58.96 30.10
C THR A 239 64.01 60.45 30.36
N VAL A 240 62.87 61.06 29.99
CA VAL A 240 62.61 62.48 30.26
C VAL A 240 62.63 62.80 31.76
N ALA A 241 62.04 61.96 32.60
CA ALA A 241 61.99 62.14 34.04
C ALA A 241 63.38 62.02 34.69
N SER A 242 64.21 61.08 34.24
CA SER A 242 65.56 60.87 34.75
C SER A 242 66.55 61.90 34.19
N THR A 243 66.38 62.31 32.94
CA THR A 243 67.31 63.14 32.17
C THR A 243 66.99 64.63 32.23
N ILE A 244 65.75 65.04 31.94
CA ILE A 244 65.39 66.46 31.77
C ILE A 244 65.10 67.14 33.12
N ILE A 245 64.50 66.42 34.07
CA ILE A 245 64.23 66.98 35.41
C ILE A 245 65.53 67.09 36.24
N GLY A 246 66.54 66.25 35.94
CA GLY A 246 67.85 66.28 36.61
C GLY A 246 68.87 67.26 36.00
N ALA A 247 68.81 67.53 34.69
CA ALA A 247 69.85 68.27 33.96
C ALA A 247 69.29 69.43 33.11
N VAL A 248 68.41 70.27 33.67
CA VAL A 248 68.04 71.53 33.00
C VAL A 248 69.29 72.42 32.87
N HIS A 249 69.98 72.33 31.74
CA HIS A 249 70.53 73.46 30.98
C HIS A 249 70.91 73.05 29.53
N GLN A 250 70.10 73.54 28.59
CA GLN A 250 70.40 73.88 27.18
C GLN A 250 71.40 73.03 26.38
N SER A 251 71.05 71.78 26.11
CA SER A 251 71.64 71.06 24.97
C SER A 251 70.54 70.74 23.96
N GLU A 252 70.68 71.21 22.72
CA GLU A 252 69.67 71.06 21.65
C GLU A 252 69.58 69.62 21.10
N HIS A 253 70.62 68.81 21.33
CA HIS A 253 70.76 67.47 20.74
C HIS A 253 69.83 66.39 21.34
N PRO A 254 69.69 66.24 22.67
CA PRO A 254 68.84 65.19 23.25
C PRO A 254 67.33 65.40 23.00
N ILE A 255 66.90 66.67 22.90
CA ILE A 255 65.49 67.01 22.64
C ILE A 255 65.12 66.74 21.17
N GLY A 256 66.04 67.02 20.24
CA GLY A 256 65.86 66.70 18.82
C GLY A 256 65.74 65.19 18.58
N ASP A 257 66.62 64.40 19.20
CA ASP A 257 66.58 62.95 19.06
C ASP A 257 65.38 62.31 19.77
N LEU A 258 64.91 62.88 20.87
CA LEU A 258 63.66 62.46 21.50
C LEU A 258 62.44 62.77 20.60
N ALA A 259 62.43 63.92 19.93
CA ALA A 259 61.39 64.24 18.94
C ALA A 259 61.45 63.29 17.73
N ASN A 260 62.64 62.95 17.26
CA ASN A 260 62.85 61.95 16.21
C ASN A 260 62.38 60.54 16.65
N LEU A 261 62.57 60.17 17.92
CA LEU A 261 62.06 58.92 18.48
C LEU A 261 60.52 58.89 18.48
N GLY A 262 59.90 60.00 18.86
CA GLY A 262 58.44 60.18 18.80
C GLY A 262 57.90 60.05 17.37
N THR A 263 58.57 60.69 16.40
CA THR A 263 58.23 60.56 14.97
C THR A 263 58.37 59.12 14.48
N LEU A 264 59.50 58.47 14.75
CA LEU A 264 59.77 57.09 14.37
C LEU A 264 58.73 56.12 14.95
N THR A 265 58.28 56.38 16.18
CA THR A 265 57.24 55.58 16.84
C THR A 265 55.89 55.72 16.13
N PHE A 266 55.52 56.94 15.73
CA PHE A 266 54.30 57.18 14.99
C PHE A 266 54.33 56.55 13.59
N GLU A 267 55.46 56.67 12.87
CA GLU A 267 55.67 56.03 11.58
C GLU A 267 55.62 54.50 11.68
N THR A 268 56.30 53.93 12.69
CA THR A 268 56.24 52.49 12.98
C THR A 268 54.81 52.03 13.21
N SER A 269 54.04 52.74 14.02
CA SER A 269 52.65 52.41 14.29
C SER A 269 51.80 52.47 13.02
N ARG A 270 51.94 53.54 12.23
CA ARG A 270 51.18 53.71 10.98
C ARG A 270 51.48 52.59 9.98
N ASP A 271 52.75 52.28 9.77
CA ASP A 271 53.17 51.32 8.75
C ASP A 271 52.85 49.88 9.17
N THR A 272 52.94 49.57 10.47
CA THR A 272 52.49 48.28 11.05
C THR A 272 50.98 48.10 10.88
N VAL A 273 50.20 49.14 11.18
CA VAL A 273 48.72 49.13 11.03
C VAL A 273 48.32 48.96 9.56
N ASN A 274 48.94 49.69 8.65
CA ASN A 274 48.65 49.58 7.21
C ASN A 274 48.99 48.18 6.69
N GLY A 275 50.16 47.62 7.05
CA GLY A 275 50.54 46.27 6.63
C GLY A 275 49.69 45.16 7.25
N THR A 276 49.21 45.33 8.49
CA THR A 276 48.24 44.38 9.08
C THR A 276 46.87 44.49 8.43
N LEU A 277 46.41 45.70 8.07
CA LEU A 277 45.16 45.88 7.37
C LEU A 277 45.21 45.31 5.95
N GLU A 278 46.35 45.45 5.26
CA GLU A 278 46.61 44.81 3.97
C GLU A 278 46.57 43.28 4.11
N ALA A 279 47.20 42.72 5.15
CA ALA A 279 47.13 41.29 5.44
C ALA A 279 45.69 40.79 5.70
N ILE A 280 44.89 41.55 6.42
CA ILE A 280 43.47 41.25 6.67
C ILE A 280 42.66 41.37 5.38
N SER A 281 42.95 42.36 4.54
CA SER A 281 42.31 42.57 3.24
C SER A 281 42.60 41.41 2.28
N ASP A 282 43.87 40.99 2.19
CA ASP A 282 44.29 39.84 1.39
C ASP A 282 43.62 38.55 1.89
N LEU A 283 43.56 38.35 3.20
CA LEU A 283 42.85 37.22 3.80
C LEU A 283 41.34 37.24 3.49
N ALA A 284 40.70 38.40 3.58
CA ALA A 284 39.29 38.58 3.23
C ALA A 284 39.05 38.36 1.72
N GLY A 285 40.05 38.64 0.89
CA GLY A 285 40.12 38.30 -0.53
C GLY A 285 40.51 36.84 -0.82
N ALA A 286 40.73 36.02 0.21
CA ALA A 286 41.22 34.64 0.14
C ALA A 286 42.64 34.47 -0.44
N ASP A 287 43.46 35.52 -0.46
CA ASP A 287 44.87 35.48 -0.82
C ASP A 287 45.76 35.26 0.41
N ILE A 288 45.98 34.00 0.76
CA ILE A 288 46.83 33.60 1.89
C ILE A 288 48.30 33.98 1.64
N GLY A 289 48.75 33.98 0.37
CA GLY A 289 50.12 34.31 0.00
C GLY A 289 50.39 35.81 0.18
N GLY A 290 49.47 36.65 -0.28
CA GLY A 290 49.46 38.10 -0.04
C GLY A 290 49.44 38.41 1.45
N ALA A 291 48.53 37.80 2.21
CA ALA A 291 48.42 38.02 3.65
C ALA A 291 49.70 37.70 4.41
N ALA A 292 50.35 36.57 4.09
CA ALA A 292 51.63 36.19 4.70
C ALA A 292 52.77 37.13 4.30
N GLY A 293 52.77 37.62 3.06
CA GLY A 293 53.72 38.62 2.58
C GLY A 293 53.59 39.95 3.33
N SER A 294 52.37 40.46 3.47
CA SER A 294 52.04 41.69 4.19
C SER A 294 52.44 41.60 5.67
N LEU A 295 52.17 40.47 6.33
CA LEU A 295 52.60 40.25 7.72
C LEU A 295 54.13 40.18 7.88
N THR A 296 54.83 39.55 6.93
CA THR A 296 56.30 39.52 6.89
C THR A 296 56.87 40.93 6.70
N GLY A 297 56.21 41.76 5.88
CA GLY A 297 56.54 43.18 5.71
C GLY A 297 56.41 43.96 7.01
N VAL A 298 55.34 43.75 7.78
CA VAL A 298 55.16 44.33 9.11
C VAL A 298 56.30 43.96 10.07
N VAL A 299 56.69 42.69 10.09
CA VAL A 299 57.83 42.22 10.91
C VAL A 299 59.12 42.91 10.49
N GLY A 300 59.36 43.07 9.17
CA GLY A 300 60.51 43.81 8.65
C GLY A 300 60.54 45.27 9.11
N THR A 301 59.41 45.96 9.06
CA THR A 301 59.26 47.34 9.57
C THR A 301 59.59 47.43 11.06
N LEU A 302 59.07 46.50 11.87
CA LEU A 302 59.36 46.46 13.31
C LEU A 302 60.85 46.27 13.60
N ILE A 303 61.52 45.38 12.87
CA ILE A 303 62.97 45.13 13.03
C ILE A 303 63.79 46.36 12.66
N ASN A 304 63.52 46.96 11.49
CA ASN A 304 64.25 48.15 11.02
C ASN A 304 64.05 49.34 11.96
N ASN A 305 62.81 49.60 12.35
CA ASN A 305 62.51 50.75 13.20
C ASN A 305 62.96 50.51 14.64
N GLY A 306 62.90 49.29 15.15
CA GLY A 306 63.48 48.91 16.44
C GLY A 306 64.99 49.10 16.48
N SER A 307 65.71 48.73 15.41
CA SER A 307 67.15 48.99 15.29
C SER A 307 67.44 50.50 15.25
N THR A 308 66.62 51.28 14.55
CA THR A 308 66.77 52.73 14.43
C THR A 308 66.50 53.42 15.77
N ALA A 309 65.43 53.02 16.45
CA ALA A 309 65.06 53.50 17.79
C ALA A 309 66.17 53.19 18.81
N SER A 310 66.75 51.99 18.77
CA SER A 310 67.86 51.61 19.64
C SER A 310 69.08 52.52 19.44
N GLY A 311 69.44 52.83 18.19
CA GLY A 311 70.52 53.77 17.89
C GLY A 311 70.25 55.18 18.41
N LEU A 312 69.01 55.66 18.26
CA LEU A 312 68.58 56.97 18.73
C LEU A 312 68.60 57.06 20.27
N VAL A 313 68.15 56.02 20.96
CA VAL A 313 68.22 55.93 22.43
C VAL A 313 69.66 55.89 22.92
N GLN A 314 70.56 55.18 22.23
CA GLN A 314 71.99 55.18 22.55
C GLN A 314 72.62 56.56 22.36
N HIS A 315 72.21 57.31 21.33
CA HIS A 315 72.69 58.66 21.09
C HIS A 315 72.22 59.63 22.19
N ILE A 316 70.93 59.60 22.54
CA ILE A 316 70.36 60.37 23.65
C ILE A 316 71.09 60.07 24.97
N ALA A 317 71.37 58.78 25.25
CA ALA A 317 72.08 58.36 26.45
C ALA A 317 73.56 58.81 26.44
N GLY A 318 74.23 58.76 25.28
CA GLY A 318 75.61 59.23 25.10
C GLY A 318 75.74 60.73 25.28
N ASP A 319 74.92 61.52 24.57
CA ASP A 319 74.90 62.98 24.65
C ASP A 319 74.64 63.47 26.08
N LEU A 320 73.75 62.77 26.80
CA LEU A 320 73.50 63.08 28.20
C LEU A 320 74.69 62.76 29.12
N THR A 321 75.39 61.67 28.87
CA THR A 321 76.57 61.26 29.67
C THR A 321 77.71 62.27 29.49
N ASP A 322 77.91 62.78 28.27
CA ASP A 322 78.89 63.81 27.95
C ASP A 322 78.54 65.17 28.59
N VAL A 323 77.26 65.54 28.61
CA VAL A 323 76.78 66.74 29.35
C VAL A 323 76.97 66.57 30.86
N GLY A 324 76.70 65.39 31.42
CA GLY A 324 76.92 65.08 32.84
C GLY A 324 78.39 65.14 33.28
N GLY A 325 79.33 64.82 32.38
CA GLY A 325 80.78 64.95 32.61
C GLY A 325 81.27 66.40 32.73
N ILE A 326 80.57 67.36 32.12
CA ILE A 326 80.88 68.80 32.19
C ILE A 326 80.40 69.44 33.50
N ILE A 327 79.39 68.87 34.17
CA ILE A 327 78.81 69.41 35.42
C ILE A 327 79.38 68.72 36.68
N GLY A 328 80.12 67.63 36.52
CA GLY A 328 80.72 66.84 37.61
C GLY A 328 82.22 67.08 37.87
N GLY A 329 82.82 68.12 37.28
CA GLY A 329 84.22 68.53 37.48
C GLY A 329 84.37 69.78 38.34
#